data_AF-A0A1X7V5G4-F1
#
_entry.id   AF-A0A1X7V5G4-F1
#
_cell.length_a   1.000
_cell.length_b   1.000
_cell.length_c   1.000
_cell.angle_alpha   90.00
_cell.angle_beta   90.00
_cell.angle_gamma   90.00
#
_symmetry.space_group_name_H-M   'P 1'
#
loop_
_entity.id
_entity.type
_entity.pdbx_description
1 polymer ?
#
loop_
_entity_poly.entity_id
_entity_poly.type
_entity_poly.pdbx_seq_one_letter_code
_entity_poly.pdbx_strand_id
1 'polypeptide(L)'
;MKISVLLLVLAYAVAGSSSNRESVNFDHAWRFKLGYENEPVIQCSNSNFPHDLSGLQCQGLTHKVNISNADDCRDTCCADVMCAIWQYSNVGCWTGQSDNCYNKTKVWVGGRRDVPAKQPIPSVAKREYNDSSWEIVDVPHDGLIIGEYTETGPAKQAFLPKYKTFYRKHFSIPSDWKGMSIWVYFEGVFRATTVYLNGEMLLYHDSGYTSFGVRLDNASSIYYGNGEENDNVLAVLSSSKGGTGWWYEGGGIYRHTYLIKTSHVHFTLNGVYGASVPYGSVNSHDENDRSKGLYSDNAKVQVTVEVSNEGNDLYKVYLYSSLYDESGNEVTEDHTSKYRDRMIEIDRDGGKRTHIFDSNTVGPNLDGIVVEVSAPGVGSSTVTIPVTTDVDDYNILTVAKNSLKATY
;
A
#
# COMPACT_ATOMS: atom_id res chain seq x y z
N MET A 1 39.62 49.56 -14.27
CA MET A 1 38.85 48.71 -13.34
C MET A 1 38.13 47.64 -14.15
N LYS A 2 38.70 46.44 -14.24
CA LYS A 2 38.05 45.28 -14.86
C LYS A 2 37.42 44.46 -13.72
N ILE A 3 36.11 44.32 -13.76
CA ILE A 3 35.33 43.54 -12.79
C ILE A 3 35.47 42.07 -13.20
N SER A 4 36.18 41.29 -12.37
CA SER A 4 36.17 39.82 -12.45
C SER A 4 34.82 39.33 -11.95
N VAL A 5 34.01 38.77 -12.86
CA VAL A 5 32.84 37.98 -12.50
C VAL A 5 33.34 36.60 -12.12
N LEU A 6 33.19 36.26 -10.84
CA LEU A 6 33.46 34.96 -10.27
C LEU A 6 32.42 33.97 -10.85
N LEU A 7 32.81 33.20 -11.86
CA LEU A 7 32.03 32.04 -12.31
C LEU A 7 32.03 31.02 -11.17
N LEU A 8 30.91 30.94 -10.44
CA LEU A 8 30.61 29.77 -9.63
C LEU A 8 30.31 28.63 -10.62
N VAL A 9 31.29 27.75 -10.83
CA VAL A 9 31.05 26.46 -11.49
C VAL A 9 30.18 25.66 -10.53
N LEU A 10 28.87 25.67 -10.74
CA LEU A 10 27.99 24.65 -10.17
C LEU A 10 28.46 23.32 -10.75
N ALA A 11 29.04 22.48 -9.90
CA ALA A 11 29.37 21.11 -10.25
C ALA A 11 28.09 20.39 -10.67
N TYR A 12 27.97 20.08 -11.96
CA TYR A 12 27.03 19.07 -12.42
C TYR A 12 27.51 17.74 -11.88
N ALA A 13 26.88 17.28 -10.80
CA ALA A 13 26.88 15.85 -10.50
C ALA A 13 25.98 15.16 -11.53
N VAL A 14 26.54 14.86 -12.71
CA VAL A 14 26.02 13.77 -13.55
C VAL A 14 26.50 12.49 -12.88
N ALA A 15 25.82 12.08 -11.82
CA ALA A 15 25.81 10.68 -11.41
C ALA A 15 24.65 10.04 -12.20
N GLY A 16 24.86 9.15 -13.16
CA GLY A 16 25.76 8.00 -13.11
C GLY A 16 24.91 6.79 -12.75
N SER A 17 24.50 6.04 -13.78
CA SER A 17 23.56 4.90 -13.78
C SER A 17 22.10 5.27 -13.53
N SER A 18 21.23 4.89 -14.48
CA SER A 18 19.80 4.79 -14.27
C SER A 18 19.56 3.83 -13.09
N SER A 19 19.25 4.35 -11.90
CA SER A 19 18.75 3.52 -10.81
C SER A 19 17.31 3.12 -11.15
N ASN A 20 17.19 2.24 -12.13
CA ASN A 20 15.91 1.69 -12.54
C ASN A 20 15.26 1.07 -11.30
N ARG A 21 13.97 1.32 -11.17
CA ARG A 21 13.11 0.57 -10.26
C ARG A 21 13.35 -0.91 -10.56
N GLU A 22 13.68 -1.67 -9.53
CA GLU A 22 13.88 -3.11 -9.63
C GLU A 22 12.75 -3.77 -8.84
N SER A 23 12.02 -4.67 -9.48
CA SER A 23 10.94 -5.45 -8.85
C SER A 23 11.30 -6.92 -8.90
N VAL A 24 11.41 -7.53 -7.74
CA VAL A 24 11.71 -8.95 -7.57
C VAL A 24 10.43 -9.65 -7.12
N ASN A 25 10.02 -10.70 -7.82
CA ASN A 25 8.93 -11.56 -7.36
C ASN A 25 9.28 -12.08 -5.96
N PHE A 26 8.40 -11.84 -5.00
CA PHE A 26 8.63 -12.16 -3.59
C PHE A 26 7.71 -13.28 -3.10
N ASP A 27 7.18 -14.08 -4.01
CA ASP A 27 6.13 -15.05 -3.74
C ASP A 27 6.64 -16.36 -3.14
N HIS A 28 7.88 -16.74 -3.44
CA HIS A 28 8.35 -18.08 -3.16
C HIS A 28 8.91 -18.26 -1.74
N ALA A 29 8.83 -19.49 -1.22
CA ALA A 29 9.53 -19.94 -0.02
C ALA A 29 9.23 -19.16 1.28
N TRP A 30 7.96 -18.85 1.53
CA TRP A 30 7.50 -18.35 2.82
C TRP A 30 7.36 -19.51 3.81
N ARG A 31 7.75 -19.30 5.06
CA ARG A 31 7.41 -20.19 6.18
C ARG A 31 6.02 -19.82 6.69
N PHE A 32 5.13 -20.79 6.79
CA PHE A 32 3.73 -20.60 7.18
C PHE A 32 3.35 -21.45 8.38
N LYS A 33 2.56 -20.85 9.28
CA LYS A 33 1.88 -21.53 10.38
C LYS A 33 0.48 -20.97 10.57
N LEU A 34 -0.49 -21.87 10.71
CA LEU A 34 -1.84 -21.52 11.12
C LEU A 34 -1.89 -21.27 12.64
N GLY A 35 -2.45 -20.14 13.04
CA GLY A 35 -2.56 -19.69 14.42
C GLY A 35 -3.77 -20.26 15.14
N TYR A 36 -3.58 -21.36 15.88
CA TYR A 36 -4.62 -21.87 16.78
C TYR A 36 -4.75 -21.01 18.04
N GLU A 37 -5.92 -21.06 18.70
CA GLU A 37 -6.35 -20.10 19.74
C GLU A 37 -5.51 -20.07 21.04
N ASN A 38 -4.53 -20.96 21.19
CA ASN A 38 -3.71 -21.10 22.40
C ASN A 38 -2.40 -20.30 22.37
N GLU A 39 -2.22 -19.38 21.43
CA GLU A 39 -1.06 -18.48 21.44
C GLU A 39 -1.09 -17.61 22.72
N PRO A 40 0.03 -17.48 23.44
CA PRO A 40 0.07 -16.80 24.73
C PRO A 40 -0.46 -15.38 24.58
N VAL A 41 -1.43 -15.04 25.44
CA VAL A 41 -2.02 -13.70 25.49
C VAL A 41 -0.89 -12.70 25.76
N ILE A 42 -0.79 -11.69 24.90
CA ILE A 42 0.17 -10.60 25.08
C ILE A 42 -0.16 -9.90 26.42
N GLN A 43 0.66 -10.17 27.43
CA GLN A 43 0.54 -9.56 28.76
C GLN A 43 0.99 -8.11 28.68
N CYS A 44 0.11 -7.18 29.02
CA CYS A 44 0.41 -5.76 29.03
C CYS A 44 0.27 -5.17 30.42
N SER A 45 1.06 -4.15 30.72
CA SER A 45 0.94 -3.41 31.97
C SER A 45 0.02 -2.20 31.79
N ASN A 46 -0.42 -1.60 32.89
CA ASN A 46 -1.23 -0.37 32.85
C ASN A 46 -0.50 0.78 32.14
N SER A 47 0.84 0.77 32.08
CA SER A 47 1.62 1.75 31.31
C SER A 47 1.36 1.70 29.79
N ASN A 48 0.86 0.59 29.25
CA ASN A 48 0.44 0.49 27.85
C ASN A 48 -0.87 1.25 27.57
N PHE A 49 -1.60 1.66 28.62
CA PHE A 49 -2.84 2.42 28.57
C PHE A 49 -2.70 3.67 29.45
N PRO A 50 -2.03 4.73 28.95
CA PRO A 50 -1.65 5.89 29.76
C PRO A 50 -2.83 6.71 30.29
N HIS A 51 -4.03 6.53 29.73
CA HIS A 51 -5.23 7.24 30.16
C HIS A 51 -6.14 6.33 30.98
N ASP A 52 -6.28 6.60 32.28
CA ASP A 52 -7.21 5.88 33.15
C ASP A 52 -8.66 6.28 32.83
N LEU A 53 -9.50 5.28 32.57
CA LEU A 53 -10.94 5.44 32.32
C LEU A 53 -11.79 4.80 33.41
N SER A 54 -11.18 4.43 34.53
CA SER A 54 -11.89 3.88 35.68
C SER A 54 -12.92 4.87 36.21
N GLY A 55 -14.11 4.37 36.49
CA GLY A 55 -15.25 5.17 36.91
C GLY A 55 -16.00 5.89 35.79
N LEU A 56 -15.69 5.58 34.52
CA LEU A 56 -16.46 5.99 33.36
C LEU A 56 -16.99 4.77 32.61
N GLN A 57 -18.14 4.91 31.96
CA GLN A 57 -18.63 3.94 30.99
C GLN A 57 -18.52 4.51 29.58
N CYS A 58 -17.84 3.79 28.70
CA CYS A 58 -17.68 4.08 27.29
C CYS A 58 -18.71 3.30 26.47
N GLN A 59 -19.33 3.96 25.50
CA GLN A 59 -20.29 3.34 24.58
C GLN A 59 -19.61 2.95 23.26
N GLY A 60 -20.21 2.02 22.51
CA GLY A 60 -19.70 1.61 21.20
C GLY A 60 -18.50 0.64 21.24
N LEU A 61 -18.22 0.06 22.41
CA LEU A 61 -17.25 -1.02 22.55
C LEU A 61 -17.89 -2.37 22.19
N THR A 62 -17.06 -3.35 21.82
CA THR A 62 -17.50 -4.71 21.49
C THR A 62 -17.30 -5.63 22.68
N HIS A 63 -18.35 -6.37 23.04
CA HIS A 63 -18.28 -7.37 24.10
C HIS A 63 -17.34 -8.52 23.72
N LYS A 64 -16.48 -8.92 24.65
CA LYS A 64 -15.59 -10.07 24.51
C LYS A 64 -16.07 -11.18 25.43
N VAL A 65 -16.40 -12.32 24.82
CA VAL A 65 -16.89 -13.52 25.51
C VAL A 65 -15.74 -14.26 26.20
N ASN A 66 -16.06 -15.01 27.26
CA ASN A 66 -15.13 -15.86 28.00
C ASN A 66 -13.95 -15.13 28.70
N ILE A 67 -14.10 -13.84 29.00
CA ILE A 67 -13.13 -13.07 29.79
C ILE A 67 -13.71 -12.79 31.17
N SER A 68 -13.02 -13.26 32.20
CA SER A 68 -13.55 -13.32 33.57
C SER A 68 -12.90 -12.34 34.55
N ASN A 69 -11.91 -11.56 34.10
CA ASN A 69 -11.25 -10.56 34.92
C ASN A 69 -10.75 -9.37 34.08
N ALA A 70 -10.38 -8.29 34.77
CA ALA A 70 -9.95 -7.04 34.16
C ALA A 70 -8.59 -7.14 33.45
N ASP A 71 -7.66 -7.95 33.98
CA ASP A 71 -6.33 -8.13 33.41
C ASP A 71 -6.40 -8.82 32.05
N ASP A 72 -7.16 -9.91 31.95
CA ASP A 72 -7.43 -10.60 30.68
C ASP A 72 -8.16 -9.70 29.67
N CYS A 73 -9.04 -8.81 30.17
CA CYS A 73 -9.73 -7.85 29.32
C CYS A 73 -8.77 -6.81 28.72
N ARG A 74 -7.89 -6.26 29.56
CA ARG A 74 -6.81 -5.37 29.15
C ARG A 74 -5.90 -6.06 28.14
N ASP A 75 -5.48 -7.29 28.41
CA ASP A 75 -4.53 -8.02 27.57
C ASP A 75 -5.16 -8.43 26.24
N THR A 76 -6.47 -8.71 26.22
CA THR A 76 -7.24 -8.92 24.99
C THR A 76 -7.25 -7.67 24.11
N CYS A 77 -7.52 -6.51 24.69
CA CYS A 77 -7.39 -5.25 23.96
C CYS A 77 -5.94 -5.01 23.58
N CYS A 78 -4.99 -5.36 24.45
CA CYS A 78 -3.60 -5.15 24.18
C CYS A 78 -3.22 -5.87 22.90
N ALA A 79 -3.51 -7.17 22.78
CA ALA A 79 -3.20 -7.98 21.59
C ALA A 79 -3.77 -7.46 20.25
N ASP A 80 -4.70 -6.51 20.25
CA ASP A 80 -5.23 -5.83 19.07
C ASP A 80 -4.61 -4.43 18.95
N VAL A 81 -3.73 -4.22 17.96
CA VAL A 81 -3.09 -2.91 17.69
C VAL A 81 -4.10 -1.78 17.47
N MET A 82 -5.31 -2.10 17.03
CA MET A 82 -6.36 -1.14 16.78
C MET A 82 -7.29 -0.94 17.98
N CYS A 83 -7.15 -1.71 19.05
CA CYS A 83 -7.91 -1.47 20.25
C CYS A 83 -7.34 -0.30 21.05
N ALA A 84 -8.12 0.78 21.14
CA ALA A 84 -7.76 1.98 21.89
C ALA A 84 -8.22 1.90 23.34
N ILE A 85 -9.36 1.26 23.61
CA ILE A 85 -10.04 1.25 24.90
C ILE A 85 -10.40 -0.17 25.29
N TRP A 86 -10.14 -0.50 26.56
CA TRP A 86 -10.71 -1.66 27.24
C TRP A 86 -11.48 -1.24 28.48
N GLN A 87 -12.56 -1.95 28.76
CA GLN A 87 -13.39 -1.74 29.94
C GLN A 87 -13.87 -3.08 30.50
N TYR A 88 -13.80 -3.22 31.81
CA TYR A 88 -14.27 -4.40 32.52
C TYR A 88 -15.20 -4.01 33.67
N SER A 89 -16.23 -4.81 33.90
CA SER A 89 -17.12 -4.70 35.05
C SER A 89 -17.74 -6.07 35.37
N ASN A 90 -18.71 -6.11 36.29
CA ASN A 90 -19.47 -7.33 36.59
C ASN A 90 -20.29 -7.87 35.41
N VAL A 91 -20.48 -7.08 34.36
CA VAL A 91 -21.17 -7.51 33.13
C VAL A 91 -20.21 -7.97 32.02
N GLY A 92 -18.90 -8.05 32.31
CA GLY A 92 -17.90 -8.64 31.41
C GLY A 92 -16.94 -7.63 30.79
N CYS A 93 -16.23 -8.08 29.76
CA CYS A 93 -15.17 -7.35 29.08
C CYS A 93 -15.65 -6.69 27.79
N TRP A 94 -15.22 -5.46 27.56
CA TRP A 94 -15.57 -4.64 26.41
C TRP A 94 -14.32 -3.96 25.86
N THR A 95 -14.10 -4.04 24.56
CA THR A 95 -12.91 -3.45 23.91
C THR A 95 -13.27 -2.74 22.61
N GLY A 96 -12.51 -1.73 22.18
CA GLY A 96 -12.76 -1.05 20.91
C GLY A 96 -12.01 0.27 20.74
N GLN A 97 -12.51 1.10 19.83
CA GLN A 97 -11.91 2.40 19.46
C GLN A 97 -12.74 3.61 19.89
N SER A 98 -14.01 3.41 20.23
CA SER A 98 -14.93 4.50 20.55
C SER A 98 -14.51 5.20 21.84
N ASP A 99 -14.29 6.51 21.77
CA ASP A 99 -13.92 7.35 22.91
C ASP A 99 -15.10 8.05 23.59
N ASN A 100 -16.32 7.61 23.29
CA ASN A 100 -17.54 8.16 23.87
C ASN A 100 -17.75 7.67 25.32
N CYS A 101 -17.00 8.26 26.25
CA CYS A 101 -16.97 7.92 27.67
C CYS A 101 -17.50 9.08 28.53
N TYR A 102 -18.74 8.99 29.03
CA TYR A 102 -19.40 10.13 29.68
C TYR A 102 -20.14 9.78 30.98
N ASN A 103 -20.62 8.54 31.12
CA ASN A 103 -21.40 8.16 32.30
C ASN A 103 -20.48 7.83 33.48
N LYS A 104 -20.52 8.67 34.53
CA LYS A 104 -19.82 8.41 35.80
C LYS A 104 -20.43 7.22 36.51
N THR A 105 -19.59 6.29 36.94
CA THR A 105 -19.95 5.01 37.54
C THR A 105 -18.88 4.61 38.55
N LYS A 106 -19.19 3.65 39.42
CA LYS A 106 -18.21 3.07 40.38
C LYS A 106 -17.77 1.65 40.02
N VAL A 107 -18.38 1.06 38.99
CA VAL A 107 -18.27 -0.38 38.71
C VAL A 107 -17.30 -0.67 37.56
N TRP A 108 -17.09 0.30 36.67
CA TRP A 108 -16.22 0.12 35.50
C TRP A 108 -14.78 0.48 35.81
N VAL A 109 -13.87 -0.41 35.43
CA VAL A 109 -12.43 -0.16 35.33
C VAL A 109 -12.02 -0.22 33.87
N GLY A 110 -10.99 0.52 33.48
CA GLY A 110 -10.55 0.50 32.09
C GLY A 110 -9.44 1.50 31.82
N GLY A 111 -8.90 1.43 30.62
CA GLY A 111 -7.84 2.33 30.17
C GLY A 111 -7.91 2.61 28.68
N ARG A 112 -7.27 3.70 28.28
CA ARG A 112 -7.15 4.15 26.89
C ARG A 112 -5.69 4.35 26.49
N ARG A 113 -5.42 4.09 25.21
CA ARG A 113 -4.18 4.38 24.51
C ARG A 113 -4.46 4.91 23.10
N ASP A 114 -3.44 5.49 22.48
CA ASP A 114 -3.49 5.85 21.07
C ASP A 114 -3.31 4.61 20.18
N VAL A 115 -3.91 4.65 18.99
CA VAL A 115 -3.86 3.57 18.00
C VAL A 115 -3.37 4.10 16.64
N PRO A 116 -2.67 3.28 15.82
CA PRO A 116 -2.26 1.90 16.09
C PRO A 116 -1.23 1.81 17.23
N ALA A 117 -1.48 0.93 18.20
CA ALA A 117 -0.67 0.83 19.40
C ALA A 117 0.62 0.04 19.12
N LYS A 118 1.74 0.50 19.71
CA LYS A 118 3.00 -0.25 19.71
C LYS A 118 2.87 -1.45 20.65
N GLN A 119 2.68 -2.63 20.08
CA GLN A 119 2.57 -3.87 20.85
C GLN A 119 3.92 -4.33 21.39
N PRO A 120 3.93 -5.09 22.50
CA PRO A 120 5.02 -6.02 22.77
C PRO A 120 5.29 -6.85 21.52
N ILE A 121 6.55 -6.90 21.10
CA ILE A 121 6.96 -7.61 19.88
C ILE A 121 6.60 -9.09 20.06
N PRO A 122 5.69 -9.67 19.24
CA PRO A 122 5.39 -11.09 19.30
C PRO A 122 6.68 -11.90 19.14
N SER A 123 6.84 -12.98 19.91
CA SER A 123 8.05 -13.84 19.81
C SER A 123 8.28 -14.30 18.37
N VAL A 124 7.20 -14.68 17.67
CA VAL A 124 7.17 -15.07 16.26
C VAL A 124 7.62 -13.97 15.27
N ALA A 125 7.67 -12.71 15.69
CA ALA A 125 8.15 -11.60 14.86
C ALA A 125 9.66 -11.35 15.01
N LYS A 126 10.30 -11.92 16.04
CA LYS A 126 11.74 -11.75 16.28
C LYS A 126 12.57 -12.51 15.24
N ARG A 127 13.74 -11.96 14.89
CA ARG A 127 14.65 -12.56 13.91
C ARG A 127 15.07 -13.98 14.32
N GLU A 128 15.36 -14.18 15.60
CA GLU A 128 15.91 -15.41 16.19
C GLU A 128 14.86 -16.48 16.51
N TYR A 129 13.58 -16.21 16.23
CA TYR A 129 12.53 -17.20 16.46
C TYR A 129 12.76 -18.43 15.59
N ASN A 130 12.78 -19.61 16.22
CA ASN A 130 12.94 -20.87 15.51
C ASN A 130 11.62 -21.29 14.85
N ASP A 131 11.53 -21.06 13.55
CA ASP A 131 10.46 -21.48 12.65
C ASP A 131 10.90 -22.62 11.71
N SER A 132 11.96 -23.36 12.04
CA SER A 132 12.46 -24.47 11.19
C SER A 132 11.45 -25.60 10.99
N SER A 133 10.42 -25.68 11.84
CA SER A 133 9.34 -26.67 11.76
C SER A 133 8.11 -26.17 11.00
N TRP A 134 8.12 -24.93 10.49
CA TRP A 134 6.99 -24.35 9.77
C TRP A 134 6.97 -24.88 8.33
N GLU A 135 5.77 -24.96 7.75
CA GLU A 135 5.60 -25.39 6.36
C GLU A 135 6.19 -24.33 5.43
N ILE A 136 6.82 -24.76 4.34
CA ILE A 136 7.27 -23.84 3.28
C ILE A 136 6.20 -23.79 2.20
N VAL A 137 5.68 -22.60 1.94
CA VAL A 137 4.63 -22.32 0.95
C VAL A 137 5.07 -21.21 -0.01
N ASP A 138 4.50 -21.22 -1.20
CA ASP A 138 4.54 -20.09 -2.12
C ASP A 138 3.21 -19.34 -2.01
N VAL A 139 3.25 -18.01 -2.12
CA VAL A 139 2.05 -17.17 -2.21
C VAL A 139 1.74 -16.87 -3.69
N PRO A 140 0.52 -16.52 -4.10
CA PRO A 140 -0.73 -16.40 -3.34
C PRO A 140 -1.12 -17.67 -2.56
N HIS A 141 -1.36 -17.53 -1.26
CA HIS A 141 -1.71 -18.63 -0.35
C HIS A 141 -2.91 -18.25 0.53
N ASP A 142 -4.00 -19.00 0.42
CA ASP A 142 -5.10 -18.98 1.39
C ASP A 142 -4.81 -19.98 2.51
N GLY A 143 -4.27 -19.50 3.62
CA GLY A 143 -3.92 -20.32 4.76
C GLY A 143 -5.12 -20.86 5.56
N LEU A 144 -6.35 -20.41 5.28
CA LEU A 144 -7.55 -20.93 5.96
C LEU A 144 -8.24 -22.06 5.20
N ILE A 145 -8.03 -22.17 3.88
CA ILE A 145 -8.75 -23.14 3.05
C ILE A 145 -8.40 -24.60 3.40
N ILE A 146 -7.23 -24.81 4.00
CA ILE A 146 -6.75 -26.11 4.48
C ILE A 146 -7.29 -26.49 5.86
N GLY A 147 -8.07 -25.61 6.50
CA GLY A 147 -8.62 -25.82 7.84
C GLY A 147 -9.75 -26.86 7.88
N GLU A 148 -10.04 -27.36 9.08
CA GLU A 148 -11.17 -28.26 9.31
C GLU A 148 -12.48 -27.48 9.41
N TYR A 149 -13.49 -27.94 8.67
CA TYR A 149 -14.84 -27.40 8.69
C TYR A 149 -15.59 -27.82 9.96
N THR A 150 -16.46 -26.96 10.49
CA THR A 150 -17.29 -27.28 11.67
C THR A 150 -18.69 -26.70 11.53
N GLU A 151 -19.70 -27.45 11.96
CA GLU A 151 -21.11 -27.02 11.95
C GLU A 151 -21.35 -25.76 12.78
N THR A 152 -20.52 -25.50 13.80
CA THR A 152 -20.56 -24.29 14.62
C THR A 152 -19.77 -23.12 14.02
N GLY A 153 -19.12 -23.35 12.87
CA GLY A 153 -18.39 -22.35 12.14
C GLY A 153 -19.30 -21.30 11.52
N PRO A 154 -18.75 -20.19 11.03
CA PRO A 154 -19.55 -19.13 10.44
C PRO A 154 -20.22 -19.60 9.14
N ALA A 155 -21.53 -19.85 9.18
CA ALA A 155 -22.30 -20.43 8.08
C ALA A 155 -22.18 -19.65 6.75
N LYS A 156 -22.16 -18.32 6.80
CA LYS A 156 -22.00 -17.46 5.60
C LYS A 156 -20.60 -17.47 5.01
N GLN A 157 -19.63 -18.04 5.73
CA GLN A 157 -18.21 -18.05 5.40
C GLN A 157 -17.73 -19.51 5.29
N ALA A 158 -18.54 -20.34 4.65
CA ALA A 158 -18.26 -21.74 4.35
C ALA A 158 -17.98 -22.64 5.57
N PHE A 159 -18.45 -22.29 6.78
CA PHE A 159 -18.25 -23.10 7.99
C PHE A 159 -16.77 -23.34 8.38
N LEU A 160 -15.84 -22.58 7.81
CA LEU A 160 -14.43 -22.60 8.18
C LEU A 160 -14.19 -21.66 9.38
N PRO A 161 -13.62 -22.16 10.49
CA PRO A 161 -13.22 -21.30 11.59
C PRO A 161 -12.19 -20.27 11.15
N LYS A 162 -12.25 -19.10 11.77
CA LYS A 162 -11.34 -17.99 11.47
C LYS A 162 -10.16 -18.00 12.43
N TYR A 163 -8.97 -18.11 11.87
CA TYR A 163 -7.73 -18.16 12.63
C TYR A 163 -6.85 -16.95 12.33
N LYS A 164 -5.79 -16.81 13.13
CA LYS A 164 -4.66 -15.97 12.75
C LYS A 164 -3.80 -16.74 11.75
N THR A 165 -3.15 -16.05 10.84
CA THR A 165 -2.18 -16.63 9.92
C THR A 165 -0.83 -15.96 10.15
N PHE A 166 0.22 -16.78 10.19
CA PHE A 166 1.57 -16.33 10.42
C PHE A 166 2.44 -16.73 9.22
N TYR A 167 3.08 -15.74 8.61
CA TYR A 167 4.07 -15.96 7.57
C TYR A 167 5.40 -15.35 8.01
N ARG A 168 6.50 -16.05 7.70
CA ARG A 168 7.86 -15.59 7.90
C ARG A 168 8.67 -15.78 6.63
N LYS A 169 9.51 -14.82 6.29
CA LYS A 169 10.41 -14.90 5.14
C LYS A 169 11.80 -14.49 5.54
N HIS A 170 12.75 -15.39 5.33
CA HIS A 170 14.17 -15.15 5.44
C HIS A 170 14.69 -14.69 4.07
N PHE A 171 15.42 -13.58 4.03
CA PHE A 171 15.92 -13.02 2.79
C PHE A 171 17.11 -12.08 3.01
N SER A 172 17.99 -12.04 2.03
CA SER A 172 19.12 -11.10 1.99
C SER A 172 18.78 -9.90 1.12
N ILE A 173 19.22 -8.71 1.54
CA ILE A 173 19.14 -7.50 0.73
C ILE A 173 20.55 -7.20 0.22
N PRO A 174 20.77 -7.07 -1.11
CA PRO A 174 22.09 -6.78 -1.66
C PRO A 174 22.74 -5.53 -1.03
N SER A 175 24.07 -5.56 -0.83
CA SER A 175 24.79 -4.45 -0.18
C SER A 175 24.74 -3.14 -0.96
N ASP A 176 24.61 -3.22 -2.29
CA ASP A 176 24.48 -2.08 -3.21
C ASP A 176 23.07 -1.46 -3.21
N TRP A 177 22.09 -2.08 -2.53
CA TRP A 177 20.79 -1.46 -2.27
C TRP A 177 20.81 -0.52 -1.05
N LYS A 178 21.92 -0.48 -0.29
CA LYS A 178 22.04 0.42 0.85
C LYS A 178 21.97 1.88 0.39
N GLY A 179 21.08 2.66 1.03
CA GLY A 179 20.81 4.05 0.66
C GLY A 179 19.78 4.23 -0.47
N MET A 180 19.09 3.15 -0.86
CA MET A 180 17.92 3.17 -1.72
C MET A 180 16.65 3.04 -0.90
N SER A 181 15.52 3.43 -1.47
CA SER A 181 14.21 3.08 -0.95
C SER A 181 13.87 1.64 -1.26
N ILE A 182 13.47 0.87 -0.25
CA ILE A 182 13.19 -0.56 -0.34
C ILE A 182 11.81 -0.81 0.21
N TRP A 183 10.98 -1.48 -0.58
CA TRP A 183 9.59 -1.73 -0.25
C TRP A 183 9.27 -3.21 -0.39
N VAL A 184 8.39 -3.72 0.46
CA VAL A 184 7.63 -4.95 0.16
C VAL A 184 6.21 -4.53 -0.19
N TYR A 185 5.78 -4.87 -1.39
CA TYR A 185 4.45 -4.59 -1.88
C TYR A 185 3.60 -5.86 -1.82
N PHE A 186 2.43 -5.75 -1.18
CA PHE A 186 1.43 -6.81 -1.11
C PHE A 186 0.22 -6.40 -1.94
N GLU A 187 -0.21 -7.22 -2.89
CA GLU A 187 -1.44 -6.98 -3.64
C GLU A 187 -2.71 -7.24 -2.80
N GLY A 188 -2.57 -8.00 -1.71
CA GLY A 188 -3.64 -8.27 -0.75
C GLY A 188 -3.24 -9.29 0.31
N VAL A 189 -3.55 -8.97 1.57
CA VAL A 189 -3.40 -9.88 2.72
C VAL A 189 -4.66 -9.76 3.55
N PHE A 190 -5.39 -10.87 3.73
CA PHE A 190 -6.66 -10.88 4.45
C PHE A 190 -6.46 -11.35 5.90
N ARG A 191 -6.73 -10.55 6.93
CA ARG A 191 -6.92 -9.08 7.03
C ARG A 191 -6.27 -8.60 8.33
N ALA A 192 -6.41 -7.32 8.68
CA ALA A 192 -5.88 -6.77 9.94
C ALA A 192 -4.40 -7.16 10.13
N THR A 193 -3.64 -6.88 9.08
CA THR A 193 -2.29 -7.38 8.86
C THR A 193 -1.30 -6.48 9.56
N THR A 194 -0.41 -7.05 10.35
CA THR A 194 0.75 -6.37 10.91
C THR A 194 2.02 -6.95 10.32
N VAL A 195 2.91 -6.08 9.83
CA VAL A 195 4.18 -6.47 9.23
C VAL A 195 5.33 -6.02 10.13
N TYR A 196 6.25 -6.95 10.38
CA TYR A 196 7.46 -6.74 11.16
C TYR A 196 8.69 -7.07 10.33
N LEU A 197 9.78 -6.34 10.54
CA LEU A 197 11.11 -6.68 10.05
C LEU A 197 12.03 -6.85 11.25
N ASN A 198 12.65 -8.02 11.41
CA ASN A 198 13.61 -8.29 12.49
C ASN A 198 13.08 -7.93 13.90
N GLY A 199 11.77 -8.10 14.13
CA GLY A 199 11.09 -7.74 15.38
C GLY A 199 10.61 -6.29 15.48
N GLU A 200 10.97 -5.41 14.55
CA GLU A 200 10.47 -4.04 14.47
C GLU A 200 9.14 -3.99 13.71
N MET A 201 8.08 -3.49 14.33
CA MET A 201 6.78 -3.29 13.66
C MET A 201 6.89 -2.15 12.66
N LEU A 202 6.61 -2.42 11.38
CA LEU A 202 6.70 -1.41 10.32
C LEU A 202 5.34 -0.83 9.95
N LEU A 203 4.30 -1.67 9.89
CA LEU A 203 3.00 -1.26 9.37
C LEU A 203 1.86 -2.12 9.91
N TYR A 204 0.69 -1.49 10.09
CA TYR A 204 -0.61 -2.15 10.23
C TYR A 204 -1.51 -1.79 9.04
N HIS A 205 -2.18 -2.78 8.47
CA HIS A 205 -3.12 -2.64 7.36
C HIS A 205 -4.43 -3.38 7.66
N ASP A 206 -5.52 -2.64 7.84
CA ASP A 206 -6.80 -3.25 8.24
C ASP A 206 -7.48 -4.03 7.10
N SER A 207 -7.49 -3.42 5.91
CA SER A 207 -8.24 -3.90 4.76
C SER A 207 -7.68 -5.22 4.23
N GLY A 208 -8.56 -6.21 4.08
CA GLY A 208 -8.18 -7.48 3.48
C GLY A 208 -8.13 -7.49 1.95
N TYR A 209 -8.58 -6.42 1.27
CA TYR A 209 -8.81 -6.44 -0.19
C TYR A 209 -7.99 -5.43 -0.98
N THR A 210 -7.40 -4.45 -0.31
CA THR A 210 -6.60 -3.41 -0.96
C THR A 210 -5.12 -3.71 -0.82
N SER A 211 -4.37 -3.40 -1.86
CA SER A 211 -2.91 -3.50 -1.83
C SER A 211 -2.28 -2.45 -0.91
N PHE A 212 -1.05 -2.71 -0.48
CA PHE A 212 -0.28 -1.81 0.38
C PHE A 212 1.23 -2.08 0.25
N GLY A 213 2.03 -1.05 0.49
CA GLY A 213 3.50 -1.13 0.52
C GLY A 213 4.05 -0.93 1.93
N VAL A 214 5.09 -1.66 2.27
CA VAL A 214 5.81 -1.55 3.55
C VAL A 214 7.24 -1.09 3.28
N ARG A 215 7.62 0.07 3.80
CA ARG A 215 8.96 0.64 3.62
C ARG A 215 9.95 -0.04 4.58
N LEU A 216 10.94 -0.74 4.04
CA LEU A 216 11.93 -1.48 4.81
C LEU A 216 13.15 -0.63 5.19
N ASP A 217 13.59 0.29 4.32
CA ASP A 217 14.82 1.07 4.50
C ASP A 217 14.79 2.05 5.70
N ASN A 218 13.59 2.34 6.22
CA ASN A 218 13.42 3.14 7.44
C ASN A 218 13.57 2.33 8.73
N ALA A 219 13.57 0.99 8.65
CA ALA A 219 13.69 0.14 9.82
C ALA A 219 15.09 0.25 10.41
N SER A 220 15.19 0.53 11.70
CA SER A 220 16.48 0.58 12.42
C SER A 220 17.20 -0.78 12.46
N SER A 221 16.44 -1.84 12.24
CA SER A 221 16.86 -3.24 12.35
C SER A 221 17.19 -3.92 11.02
N ILE A 222 17.17 -3.20 9.89
CA ILE A 222 17.48 -3.76 8.55
C ILE A 222 18.98 -4.07 8.39
N TYR A 223 19.29 -5.19 7.72
CA TYR A 223 20.65 -5.59 7.36
C TYR A 223 20.84 -5.64 5.84
N TYR A 224 22.08 -5.43 5.39
CA TYR A 224 22.47 -5.40 3.98
C TYR A 224 23.70 -6.29 3.76
N GLY A 225 23.73 -7.00 2.64
CA GLY A 225 24.80 -7.92 2.27
C GLY A 225 24.38 -9.39 2.39
N ASN A 226 25.37 -10.26 2.18
CA ASN A 226 25.21 -11.71 2.26
C ASN A 226 25.67 -12.23 3.63
N GLY A 227 25.33 -13.49 3.95
CA GLY A 227 25.72 -14.15 5.20
C GLY A 227 24.59 -14.20 6.23
N GLU A 228 24.67 -15.16 7.15
CA GLU A 228 23.66 -15.36 8.20
C GLU A 228 23.50 -14.11 9.09
N GLU A 229 24.60 -13.39 9.32
CA GLU A 229 24.63 -12.15 10.09
C GLU A 229 23.85 -11.01 9.43
N ASN A 230 23.64 -11.06 8.11
CA ASN A 230 22.88 -10.09 7.33
C ASN A 230 21.51 -10.60 6.86
N ASP A 231 21.08 -11.80 7.29
CA ASP A 231 19.76 -12.34 6.98
C ASP A 231 18.64 -11.52 7.64
N ASN A 232 17.69 -11.05 6.84
CA ASN A 232 16.51 -10.34 7.32
C ASN A 232 15.32 -11.30 7.43
N VAL A 233 14.50 -11.07 8.45
CA VAL A 233 13.26 -11.82 8.67
C VAL A 233 12.08 -10.86 8.58
N LEU A 234 11.24 -11.04 7.56
CA LEU A 234 9.95 -10.38 7.47
C LEU A 234 8.89 -11.30 8.09
N ALA A 235 8.16 -10.81 9.09
CA ALA A 235 7.03 -11.52 9.69
C ALA A 235 5.71 -10.80 9.36
N VAL A 236 4.77 -11.53 8.77
CA VAL A 236 3.44 -11.04 8.38
C VAL A 236 2.40 -11.78 9.20
N LEU A 237 1.74 -11.03 10.08
CA LEU A 237 0.72 -11.54 11.01
C LEU A 237 -0.63 -10.98 10.60
N SER A 238 -1.56 -11.84 10.18
CA SER A 238 -2.92 -11.44 9.85
C SER A 238 -3.95 -12.14 10.72
N SER A 239 -5.09 -11.50 10.93
CA SER A 239 -6.21 -12.02 11.70
C SER A 239 -7.48 -11.95 10.86
N SER A 240 -8.06 -13.10 10.56
CA SER A 240 -9.38 -13.14 9.90
C SER A 240 -10.54 -12.95 10.89
N LYS A 241 -10.28 -12.73 12.20
CA LYS A 241 -11.34 -12.49 13.20
C LYS A 241 -12.13 -11.21 12.85
N GLY A 242 -13.46 -11.32 12.87
CA GLY A 242 -14.36 -10.26 12.41
C GLY A 242 -14.51 -10.28 10.89
N GLY A 243 -15.48 -11.04 10.38
CA GLY A 243 -15.78 -11.05 8.94
C GLY A 243 -16.29 -9.69 8.46
N THR A 244 -15.98 -9.34 7.22
CA THR A 244 -16.53 -8.15 6.56
C THR A 244 -17.67 -8.50 5.62
N GLY A 245 -17.80 -9.78 5.23
CA GLY A 245 -18.67 -10.21 4.14
C GLY A 245 -19.64 -11.33 4.49
N TRP A 246 -20.51 -11.61 3.52
CA TRP A 246 -21.53 -12.66 3.54
C TRP A 246 -21.08 -13.89 2.70
N TRP A 247 -19.79 -13.96 2.41
CA TRP A 247 -19.10 -14.99 1.62
C TRP A 247 -17.81 -15.40 2.34
N TYR A 248 -17.20 -16.51 1.93
CA TYR A 248 -15.89 -16.94 2.41
C TYR A 248 -14.80 -15.99 1.90
N GLU A 249 -14.08 -15.35 2.81
CA GLU A 249 -13.07 -14.34 2.47
C GLU A 249 -11.65 -14.90 2.28
N GLY A 250 -11.36 -16.11 2.80
CA GLY A 250 -10.00 -16.63 2.92
C GLY A 250 -9.21 -16.04 4.09
N GLY A 251 -7.92 -16.34 4.16
CA GLY A 251 -7.00 -15.68 5.08
C GLY A 251 -5.54 -15.87 4.75
N GLY A 252 -4.73 -14.86 5.05
CA GLY A 252 -3.32 -14.83 4.73
C GLY A 252 -2.99 -14.07 3.45
N ILE A 253 -1.81 -14.33 2.89
CA ILE A 253 -1.25 -13.61 1.74
C ILE A 253 -1.82 -14.21 0.45
N TYR A 254 -3.07 -13.90 0.16
CA TYR A 254 -3.85 -14.52 -0.92
C TYR A 254 -3.67 -13.85 -2.30
N ARG A 255 -2.73 -12.91 -2.43
CA ARG A 255 -2.32 -12.28 -3.70
C ARG A 255 -0.80 -12.08 -3.74
N HIS A 256 -0.28 -11.70 -4.91
CA HIS A 256 1.15 -11.61 -5.17
C HIS A 256 1.86 -10.57 -4.29
N THR A 257 3.16 -10.81 -4.13
CA THR A 257 4.08 -10.01 -3.33
C THR A 257 5.35 -9.70 -4.10
N TYR A 258 5.90 -8.51 -3.89
CA TYR A 258 7.08 -8.03 -4.60
C TYR A 258 8.02 -7.30 -3.66
N LEU A 259 9.32 -7.52 -3.82
CA LEU A 259 10.37 -6.72 -3.20
C LEU A 259 10.83 -5.69 -4.23
N ILE A 260 10.72 -4.42 -3.88
CA ILE A 260 10.92 -3.31 -4.81
C ILE A 260 12.04 -2.42 -4.30
N LYS A 261 13.02 -2.16 -5.15
CA LYS A 261 14.08 -1.16 -4.93
C LYS A 261 13.87 0.02 -5.86
N THR A 262 14.08 1.21 -5.33
CA THR A 262 14.02 2.46 -6.09
C THR A 262 14.95 3.51 -5.50
N SER A 263 15.37 4.50 -6.28
CA SER A 263 16.01 5.71 -5.77
C SER A 263 15.10 6.43 -4.76
N HIS A 264 15.67 7.23 -3.86
CA HIS A 264 14.89 8.04 -2.92
C HIS A 264 13.90 8.97 -3.63
N VAL A 265 14.28 9.53 -4.79
CA VAL A 265 13.34 10.23 -5.66
C VAL A 265 12.84 9.27 -6.71
N HIS A 266 11.52 9.06 -6.77
CA HIS A 266 10.91 8.10 -7.69
C HIS A 266 9.44 8.40 -7.95
N PHE A 267 8.90 7.86 -9.05
CA PHE A 267 7.45 7.86 -9.25
C PHE A 267 6.78 7.02 -8.18
N THR A 268 5.79 7.59 -7.50
CA THR A 268 4.97 6.89 -6.52
C THR A 268 4.29 5.68 -7.18
N LEU A 269 4.06 4.62 -6.42
CA LEU A 269 3.35 3.45 -6.94
C LEU A 269 1.95 3.85 -7.43
N ASN A 270 1.59 3.49 -8.67
CA ASN A 270 0.37 3.94 -9.35
C ASN A 270 0.24 5.48 -9.42
N GLY A 271 1.35 6.20 -9.34
CA GLY A 271 1.40 7.66 -9.31
C GLY A 271 1.23 8.33 -10.68
N VAL A 272 1.25 7.58 -11.78
CA VAL A 272 1.04 8.11 -13.13
C VAL A 272 -0.41 7.87 -13.54
N TYR A 273 -1.10 8.95 -13.86
CA TYR A 273 -2.48 8.97 -14.29
C TYR A 273 -2.60 9.66 -15.65
N GLY A 274 -3.24 8.98 -16.60
CA GLY A 274 -3.58 9.51 -17.91
C GLY A 274 -5.09 9.59 -18.09
N ALA A 275 -5.57 10.67 -18.68
CA ALA A 275 -6.96 10.84 -19.08
C ALA A 275 -7.07 11.47 -20.47
N SER A 276 -8.06 11.06 -21.25
CA SER A 276 -8.46 11.73 -22.49
C SER A 276 -9.64 12.66 -22.21
N VAL A 277 -9.59 13.88 -22.74
CA VAL A 277 -10.65 14.88 -22.64
C VAL A 277 -11.04 15.30 -24.06
N PRO A 278 -12.30 15.17 -24.48
CA PRO A 278 -12.71 15.60 -25.83
C PRO A 278 -12.38 17.08 -26.06
N TYR A 279 -11.98 17.41 -27.29
CA TYR A 279 -11.48 18.75 -27.64
C TYR A 279 -11.98 19.21 -29.01
N GLY A 280 -12.37 20.48 -29.09
CA GLY A 280 -12.90 21.06 -30.31
C GLY A 280 -14.40 20.80 -30.45
N SER A 281 -14.86 20.65 -31.69
CA SER A 281 -16.27 20.49 -31.99
C SER A 281 -16.80 19.17 -31.41
N VAL A 282 -17.98 19.25 -30.80
CA VAL A 282 -18.74 18.09 -30.33
C VAL A 282 -19.89 17.88 -31.31
N ASN A 283 -19.91 16.72 -31.93
CA ASN A 283 -20.86 16.32 -32.96
C ASN A 283 -21.86 15.32 -32.38
N SER A 284 -23.05 15.25 -32.97
CA SER A 284 -24.06 14.23 -32.64
C SER A 284 -23.92 13.05 -33.61
N HIS A 285 -24.05 11.81 -33.13
CA HIS A 285 -24.15 10.65 -34.03
C HIS A 285 -25.43 10.69 -34.87
N ASP A 286 -26.51 11.25 -34.32
CA ASP A 286 -27.74 11.57 -35.04
C ASP A 286 -28.08 13.04 -34.80
N GLU A 287 -28.14 13.84 -35.87
CA GLU A 287 -28.46 15.28 -35.79
C GLU A 287 -29.86 15.56 -35.22
N ASN A 288 -30.76 14.58 -35.28
CA ASN A 288 -32.15 14.67 -34.82
C ASN A 288 -32.38 14.02 -33.44
N ASP A 289 -31.45 13.21 -32.95
CA ASP A 289 -31.57 12.50 -31.66
C ASP A 289 -30.24 12.49 -30.87
N ARG A 290 -30.05 13.49 -30.01
CA ARG A 290 -28.86 13.60 -29.14
C ARG A 290 -28.76 12.52 -28.06
N SER A 291 -29.81 11.72 -27.82
CA SER A 291 -29.74 10.58 -26.90
C SER A 291 -28.89 9.44 -27.46
N LYS A 292 -28.56 9.50 -28.75
CA LYS A 292 -27.66 8.60 -29.48
C LYS A 292 -26.16 8.90 -29.25
N GLY A 293 -25.83 9.68 -28.23
CA GLY A 293 -24.44 9.98 -27.88
C GLY A 293 -23.84 11.12 -28.70
N LEU A 294 -22.70 11.62 -28.20
CA LEU A 294 -21.93 12.71 -28.79
C LEU A 294 -20.49 12.25 -28.96
N TYR A 295 -19.83 12.73 -30.00
CA TYR A 295 -18.41 12.46 -30.26
C TYR A 295 -17.64 13.74 -30.53
N SER A 296 -16.32 13.66 -30.46
CA SER A 296 -15.42 14.71 -30.91
C SER A 296 -14.30 14.07 -31.72
N ASP A 297 -13.94 14.67 -32.85
CA ASP A 297 -12.86 14.17 -33.71
C ASP A 297 -11.47 14.38 -33.11
N ASN A 298 -11.37 15.14 -32.00
CA ASN A 298 -10.12 15.36 -31.31
C ASN A 298 -10.24 15.16 -29.80
N ALA A 299 -9.14 14.75 -29.17
CA ALA A 299 -9.00 14.70 -27.72
C ALA A 299 -7.73 15.43 -27.26
N LYS A 300 -7.73 15.93 -26.03
CA LYS A 300 -6.53 16.26 -25.26
C LYS A 300 -6.18 15.08 -24.38
N VAL A 301 -4.90 14.76 -24.29
CA VAL A 301 -4.40 13.85 -23.27
C VAL A 301 -3.92 14.70 -22.11
N GLN A 302 -4.38 14.35 -20.91
CA GLN A 302 -3.95 14.93 -19.64
C GLN A 302 -3.20 13.89 -18.84
N VAL A 303 -2.01 14.27 -18.36
CA VAL A 303 -1.12 13.38 -17.62
C VAL A 303 -0.76 14.06 -16.31
N THR A 304 -1.04 13.36 -15.22
CA THR A 304 -0.66 13.76 -13.86
C THR A 304 0.28 12.71 -13.31
N VAL A 305 1.39 13.15 -12.72
CA VAL A 305 2.34 12.23 -12.10
C VAL A 305 2.54 12.63 -10.63
N GLU A 306 2.76 11.62 -9.81
CA GLU A 306 3.13 11.75 -8.41
C GLU A 306 4.58 11.25 -8.26
N VAL A 307 5.42 12.11 -7.70
CA VAL A 307 6.83 11.83 -7.44
C VAL A 307 7.04 11.95 -5.93
N SER A 308 7.63 10.92 -5.35
CA SER A 308 8.02 10.89 -3.94
C SER A 308 9.50 11.22 -3.79
N ASN A 309 9.85 11.97 -2.74
CA ASN A 309 11.22 12.11 -2.25
C ASN A 309 11.29 11.52 -0.84
N GLU A 310 11.83 10.31 -0.77
CA GLU A 310 11.95 9.54 0.47
C GLU A 310 13.28 9.81 1.21
N GLY A 311 14.11 10.72 0.69
CA GLY A 311 15.38 11.16 1.26
C GLY A 311 15.25 12.48 2.03
N ASN A 312 16.40 13.03 2.45
CA ASN A 312 16.47 14.32 3.16
C ASN A 312 16.93 15.48 2.27
N ASP A 313 17.52 15.19 1.11
CA ASP A 313 18.06 16.20 0.22
C ASP A 313 16.97 16.77 -0.69
N LEU A 314 17.16 18.02 -1.13
CA LEU A 314 16.29 18.67 -2.11
C LEU A 314 16.71 18.25 -3.52
N TYR A 315 15.74 17.89 -4.36
CA TYR A 315 15.98 17.52 -5.76
C TYR A 315 15.21 18.39 -6.73
N LYS A 316 15.83 18.62 -7.91
CA LYS A 316 15.19 19.19 -9.09
C LYS A 316 14.92 18.06 -10.07
N VAL A 317 13.64 17.80 -10.34
CA VAL A 317 13.20 16.75 -11.25
C VAL A 317 12.73 17.37 -12.54
N TYR A 318 13.21 16.84 -13.67
CA TYR A 318 12.75 17.17 -15.01
C TYR A 318 11.96 16.00 -15.55
N LEU A 319 10.72 16.27 -15.95
CA LEU A 319 9.82 15.26 -16.49
C LEU A 319 9.75 15.38 -18.00
N TYR A 320 9.85 14.22 -18.64
CA TYR A 320 9.73 14.02 -20.08
C TYR A 320 8.52 13.14 -20.32
N SER A 321 7.74 13.43 -21.37
CA SER A 321 6.61 12.61 -21.76
C SER A 321 6.59 12.41 -23.27
N SER A 322 6.32 11.19 -23.70
CA SER A 322 6.17 10.80 -25.10
C SER A 322 4.85 10.06 -25.28
N LEU A 323 4.21 10.24 -26.43
CA LEU A 323 2.96 9.57 -26.79
C LEU A 323 3.22 8.60 -27.94
N TYR A 324 2.70 7.38 -27.79
CA TYR A 324 2.82 6.31 -28.77
C TYR A 324 1.43 5.75 -29.12
N ASP A 325 1.28 5.29 -30.36
CA ASP A 325 0.12 4.50 -30.78
C ASP A 325 0.24 3.05 -30.28
N GLU A 326 -0.82 2.25 -30.45
CA GLU A 326 -0.84 0.82 -30.11
C GLU A 326 0.21 -0.02 -30.86
N SER A 327 0.69 0.46 -32.01
CA SER A 327 1.75 -0.18 -32.80
C SER A 327 3.16 0.20 -32.31
N GLY A 328 3.26 1.08 -31.30
CA GLY A 328 4.52 1.57 -30.74
C GLY A 328 5.17 2.69 -31.56
N ASN A 329 4.49 3.27 -32.55
CA ASN A 329 4.99 4.44 -33.27
C ASN A 329 4.73 5.69 -32.44
N GLU A 330 5.73 6.56 -32.37
CA GLU A 330 5.57 7.87 -31.72
C GLU A 330 4.54 8.70 -32.49
N VAL A 331 3.53 9.22 -31.80
CA VAL A 331 2.47 10.05 -32.39
C VAL A 331 3.02 11.47 -32.51
N THR A 332 3.65 11.78 -33.65
CA THR A 332 4.50 12.97 -33.81
C THR A 332 3.84 14.21 -34.45
N GLU A 333 2.51 14.32 -34.53
CA GLU A 333 1.85 15.48 -35.15
C GLU A 333 1.01 16.31 -34.17
N ASP A 334 1.66 17.13 -33.32
CA ASP A 334 1.34 18.57 -33.14
C ASP A 334 2.37 19.27 -32.21
N HIS A 335 2.53 20.58 -32.42
CA HIS A 335 3.49 21.51 -31.83
C HIS A 335 3.48 21.63 -30.29
N THR A 336 4.03 20.66 -29.57
CA THR A 336 4.62 20.90 -28.24
C THR A 336 5.94 20.17 -28.14
N SER A 337 7.00 20.92 -27.84
CA SER A 337 8.39 20.48 -27.86
C SER A 337 8.58 19.08 -27.25
N LYS A 338 9.48 18.31 -27.88
CA LYS A 338 10.15 17.09 -27.39
C LYS A 338 10.68 17.16 -25.93
N TYR A 339 10.54 18.31 -25.29
CA TYR A 339 10.99 18.70 -23.97
C TYR A 339 10.09 19.86 -23.53
N ARG A 340 8.94 19.59 -22.90
CA ARG A 340 8.34 20.60 -22.01
C ARG A 340 8.92 20.33 -20.64
N ASP A 341 10.14 20.80 -20.43
CA ASP A 341 10.84 20.72 -19.16
C ASP A 341 9.97 21.36 -18.08
N ARG A 342 9.28 20.54 -17.30
CA ARG A 342 8.69 20.99 -16.04
C ARG A 342 9.66 20.62 -14.95
N MET A 343 10.44 21.61 -14.53
CA MET A 343 11.25 21.52 -13.34
C MET A 343 10.31 21.57 -12.13
N ILE A 344 10.32 20.51 -11.33
CA ILE A 344 9.62 20.46 -10.06
C ILE A 344 10.69 20.35 -8.97
N GLU A 345 10.62 21.22 -7.98
CA GLU A 345 11.40 21.11 -6.75
C GLU A 345 10.60 20.27 -5.74
N ILE A 346 11.23 19.22 -5.22
CA ILE A 346 10.59 18.26 -4.30
C ILE A 346 11.44 18.16 -3.04
N ASP A 347 10.89 18.63 -1.92
CA ASP A 347 11.43 18.45 -0.58
C ASP A 347 10.83 17.20 0.10
N ARG A 348 11.29 16.90 1.32
CA ARG A 348 10.85 15.74 2.11
C ARG A 348 9.36 15.78 2.50
N ASP A 349 8.74 16.96 2.56
CA ASP A 349 7.36 17.16 3.03
C ASP A 349 6.38 17.41 1.85
N GLY A 350 6.86 17.36 0.61
CA GLY A 350 6.19 17.90 -0.57
C GLY A 350 5.90 16.88 -1.65
N GLY A 351 5.14 15.83 -1.35
CA GLY A 351 4.42 15.01 -2.34
C GLY A 351 3.34 15.84 -3.03
N LYS A 352 3.74 16.77 -3.90
CA LYS A 352 2.80 17.55 -4.71
C LYS A 352 2.41 16.72 -5.93
N ARG A 353 1.14 16.32 -6.00
CA ARG A 353 0.48 16.00 -7.27
C ARG A 353 0.73 17.15 -8.23
N THR A 354 1.59 16.93 -9.21
CA THR A 354 1.88 17.97 -10.19
C THR A 354 1.16 17.60 -11.47
N HIS A 355 0.23 18.46 -11.87
CA HIS A 355 -0.44 18.34 -13.15
C HIS A 355 0.54 18.76 -14.25
N ILE A 356 0.94 17.83 -15.11
CA ILE A 356 2.08 18.02 -16.00
C ILE A 356 1.67 18.33 -17.42
N PHE A 357 0.45 17.99 -17.81
CA PHE A 357 0.16 17.90 -19.23
C PHE A 357 -1.28 18.24 -19.63
N ASP A 358 -1.36 19.07 -20.67
CA ASP A 358 -2.48 19.21 -21.60
C ASP A 358 -1.83 19.07 -23.00
N SER A 359 -1.98 17.95 -23.72
CA SER A 359 -1.75 18.00 -25.18
C SER A 359 -2.93 18.68 -25.82
N ASN A 360 -2.67 19.59 -26.76
CA ASN A 360 -3.68 20.01 -27.69
C ASN A 360 -3.61 19.03 -28.87
N THR A 361 -4.71 18.32 -29.10
CA THR A 361 -4.99 17.53 -30.31
C THR A 361 -4.39 16.11 -30.33
N VAL A 362 -5.29 15.13 -30.36
CA VAL A 362 -5.11 13.73 -30.73
C VAL A 362 -6.15 13.50 -31.83
N GLY A 363 -5.70 13.16 -33.04
CA GLY A 363 -6.57 12.96 -34.20
C GLY A 363 -7.34 11.62 -34.21
N PRO A 364 -8.25 11.42 -35.18
CA PRO A 364 -9.34 10.43 -35.12
C PRO A 364 -8.97 8.95 -35.36
N ASN A 365 -7.71 8.54 -35.25
CA ASN A 365 -7.27 7.17 -35.64
C ASN A 365 -6.35 6.50 -34.61
N LEU A 366 -6.55 6.72 -33.31
CA LEU A 366 -5.71 6.12 -32.27
C LEU A 366 -6.58 5.24 -31.36
N ASP A 367 -6.65 3.95 -31.71
CA ASP A 367 -6.96 2.90 -30.73
C ASP A 367 -5.80 2.90 -29.74
N GLY A 368 -6.09 3.22 -28.47
CA GLY A 368 -5.14 3.18 -27.36
C GLY A 368 -3.93 4.13 -27.48
N ILE A 369 -3.81 5.08 -26.55
CA ILE A 369 -2.63 5.93 -26.45
C ILE A 369 -1.74 5.42 -25.32
N VAL A 370 -0.48 5.13 -25.62
CA VAL A 370 0.52 4.86 -24.59
C VAL A 370 1.27 6.15 -24.30
N VAL A 371 1.19 6.63 -23.07
CA VAL A 371 2.01 7.73 -22.59
C VAL A 371 3.17 7.15 -21.79
N GLU A 372 4.39 7.39 -22.24
CA GLU A 372 5.59 7.17 -21.43
C GLU A 372 5.97 8.47 -20.74
N VAL A 373 6.21 8.41 -19.43
CA VAL A 373 6.82 9.49 -18.66
C VAL A 373 8.16 9.02 -18.14
N SER A 374 9.20 9.83 -18.30
CA SER A 374 10.52 9.57 -17.75
C SER A 374 11.10 10.79 -17.05
N ALA A 375 11.96 10.54 -16.06
CA ALA A 375 12.74 11.54 -15.37
C ALA A 375 14.11 10.95 -14.99
N PRO A 376 15.23 11.54 -15.48
CA PRO A 376 16.58 11.13 -15.10
C PRO A 376 16.77 11.14 -13.59
N GLY A 377 17.27 10.03 -13.04
CA GLY A 377 17.46 9.84 -11.60
C GLY A 377 16.18 9.51 -10.81
N VAL A 378 15.02 9.48 -11.46
CA VAL A 378 13.71 9.14 -10.87
C VAL A 378 13.14 7.85 -11.46
N GLY A 379 13.35 7.61 -12.75
CA GLY A 379 12.90 6.41 -13.49
C GLY A 379 11.99 6.74 -14.68
N SER A 380 11.38 5.71 -15.26
CA SER A 380 10.32 5.82 -16.26
C SER A 380 9.07 5.05 -15.83
N SER A 381 7.92 5.42 -16.38
CA SER A 381 6.64 4.77 -16.16
C SER A 381 5.75 4.99 -17.37
N THR A 382 4.93 4.00 -17.71
CA THR A 382 3.96 4.08 -18.80
C THR A 382 2.54 4.06 -18.26
N VAL A 383 1.64 4.75 -18.96
CA VAL A 383 0.19 4.64 -18.76
C VAL A 383 -0.49 4.51 -20.12
N THR A 384 -1.30 3.47 -20.27
CA THR A 384 -2.17 3.32 -21.44
C THR A 384 -3.49 4.02 -21.15
N ILE A 385 -3.84 4.96 -22.01
CA ILE A 385 -5.11 5.64 -22.00
C ILE A 385 -5.97 4.95 -23.07
N PRO A 386 -7.02 4.23 -22.68
CA PRO A 386 -7.98 3.70 -23.64
C PRO A 386 -8.64 4.91 -24.30
N VAL A 387 -8.38 5.08 -25.59
CA VAL A 387 -9.11 6.01 -26.44
C VAL A 387 -9.97 5.11 -27.30
N THR A 388 -11.26 5.01 -26.99
CA THR A 388 -12.21 4.35 -27.89
C THR A 388 -12.80 5.43 -28.78
N THR A 389 -12.69 5.24 -30.09
CA THR A 389 -13.52 5.92 -31.08
C THR A 389 -14.61 4.94 -31.53
N ASP A 390 -15.37 4.39 -30.58
CA ASP A 390 -16.43 3.46 -30.96
C ASP A 390 -17.63 4.25 -31.48
N VAL A 391 -17.98 3.99 -32.73
CA VAL A 391 -19.12 4.61 -33.43
C VAL A 391 -20.43 3.87 -33.10
N ASP A 392 -20.34 2.65 -32.55
CA ASP A 392 -21.46 1.75 -32.29
C ASP A 392 -21.74 1.51 -30.79
N ASP A 393 -20.78 1.76 -29.90
CA ASP A 393 -21.00 1.70 -28.44
C ASP A 393 -21.54 3.04 -27.90
N TYR A 394 -22.86 3.14 -27.94
CA TYR A 394 -23.72 4.26 -27.50
C TYR A 394 -23.58 4.74 -26.04
N ASN A 395 -22.49 4.49 -25.32
CA ASN A 395 -22.32 5.00 -23.96
C ASN A 395 -20.87 5.33 -23.62
N ILE A 396 -20.61 6.63 -23.48
CA ILE A 396 -19.62 7.23 -22.58
C ILE A 396 -18.17 6.94 -23.00
N LEU A 397 -17.40 8.02 -23.22
CA LEU A 397 -15.95 8.09 -23.02
C LEU A 397 -15.65 7.62 -21.58
N THR A 398 -15.67 6.31 -21.40
CA THR A 398 -15.46 5.67 -20.13
C THR A 398 -13.97 5.48 -20.07
N VAL A 399 -13.29 6.31 -19.28
CA VAL A 399 -11.96 5.99 -18.78
C VAL A 399 -12.07 4.60 -18.15
N ALA A 400 -11.61 3.57 -18.86
CA ALA A 400 -11.51 2.25 -18.28
C ALA A 400 -10.43 2.35 -17.20
N LYS A 401 -10.88 2.59 -15.98
CA LYS A 401 -10.11 2.39 -14.77
C LYS A 401 -9.98 0.88 -14.58
N ASN A 402 -9.29 0.19 -15.48
CA ASN A 402 -8.84 -1.21 -15.36
C ASN A 402 -8.08 -1.65 -16.63
N SER A 403 -6.79 -1.40 -16.63
CA SER A 403 -5.74 -2.39 -16.89
C SER A 403 -4.41 -1.64 -16.96
N LEU A 404 -3.99 -1.12 -15.81
CA LEU A 404 -2.59 -0.74 -15.62
C LEU A 404 -1.75 -2.02 -15.66
N LYS A 405 -1.40 -2.47 -16.86
CA LYS A 405 -0.09 -3.11 -17.05
C LYS A 405 0.92 -1.98 -17.11
N ALA A 406 1.23 -1.41 -15.95
CA ALA A 406 2.56 -0.87 -15.78
C ALA A 406 3.49 -2.07 -16.02
N THR A 407 4.21 -2.03 -17.13
CA THR A 407 5.27 -3.00 -17.35
C THR A 407 6.41 -2.49 -16.48
N TYR A 408 6.58 -3.13 -15.32
CA TYR A 408 7.51 -2.73 -14.26
C TYR A 408 8.92 -3.25 -14.53
#